data_AF-A0AAE3BDJ3-F1
#
_entry.id   AF-A0AAE3BDJ3-F1
#
_cell.length_a   1.000
_cell.length_b   1.000
_cell.length_c   1.000
_cell.angle_alpha   90.00
_cell.angle_beta   90.00
_cell.angle_gamma   90.00
#
_symmetry.space_group_name_H-M   'P 1'
#
loop_
_entity.id
_entity.type
_entity.pdbx_description
1 polymer ?
#
loop_
_entity_poly.entity_id
_entity_poly.type
_entity_poly.pdbx_seq_one_letter_code
_entity_poly.pdbx_strand_id
1 'polypeptide(L)'
;MTPDKSVREQQFQNDILNQMQSHGWLLGESNKYNKELAFYPDDVIAFVNVSQPEQWEKLAQHFPATAQQHQRTSDARSIPRVN
;
A
#
# COMPACT_ATOMS: atom_id res chain seq x y z
N MET A 1 22.39 13.63 32.74
CA MET A 1 21.88 13.73 31.36
C MET A 1 21.11 12.43 31.07
N THR A 2 19.80 12.41 31.27
CA THR A 2 19.00 11.24 30.89
C THR A 2 18.94 11.20 29.36
N PRO A 3 19.14 10.02 28.72
CA PRO A 3 18.97 9.92 27.28
C PRO A 3 17.55 10.37 26.92
N ASP A 4 17.43 11.12 25.85
CA ASP A 4 16.16 11.68 25.40
C ASP A 4 15.14 10.54 25.17
N LYS A 5 13.97 10.64 25.81
CA LYS A 5 12.92 9.61 25.74
C LYS A 5 12.45 9.41 24.30
N SER A 6 12.48 10.45 23.46
CA SER A 6 12.07 10.39 22.05
C SER A 6 13.00 9.48 21.25
N VAL A 7 14.32 9.56 21.46
CA VAL A 7 15.30 8.73 20.73
C VAL A 7 15.12 7.25 21.06
N ARG A 8 14.86 6.90 22.33
CA ARG A 8 14.61 5.50 22.73
C ARG A 8 13.33 4.94 22.16
N GLU A 9 12.26 5.74 22.14
CA GLU A 9 10.97 5.33 21.58
C GLU A 9 11.07 5.12 20.06
N GLN A 10 11.76 6.00 19.34
CA GLN A 10 11.99 5.83 17.90
C GLN A 10 12.76 4.55 17.59
N GLN A 11 13.81 4.24 18.36
CA GLN A 11 14.56 3.00 18.19
C GLN A 11 13.66 1.77 18.39
N PHE A 12 12.86 1.78 19.46
CA PHE A 12 11.92 0.70 19.76
C PHE A 12 10.87 0.50 18.65
N GLN A 13 10.29 1.59 18.13
CA GLN A 13 9.33 1.52 17.03
C GLN A 13 9.99 0.95 15.77
N ASN A 14 11.21 1.38 15.44
CA ASN A 14 11.95 0.86 14.28
C ASN A 14 12.27 -0.64 14.43
N ASP A 15 12.62 -1.10 15.63
CA ASP A 15 12.88 -2.52 15.89
C ASP A 15 11.63 -3.38 15.68
N ILE A 16 10.45 -2.90 16.12
CA ILE A 16 9.16 -3.55 15.84
C ILE A 16 8.91 -3.62 14.33
N LEU A 17 9.09 -2.49 13.61
CA LEU A 17 8.89 -2.45 12.17
C LEU A 17 9.83 -3.41 11.44
N ASN A 18 11.10 -3.49 11.85
CA ASN A 18 12.08 -4.39 11.26
C ASN A 18 11.70 -5.85 11.51
N GLN A 19 11.24 -6.19 12.72
CA GLN A 19 10.78 -7.54 13.02
C GLN A 19 9.52 -7.90 12.24
N MET A 20 8.55 -7.00 12.11
CA MET A 20 7.35 -7.27 11.32
C MET A 20 7.70 -7.48 9.84
N GLN A 21 8.54 -6.61 9.27
CA GLN A 21 8.99 -6.73 7.88
C GLN A 21 9.76 -8.02 7.61
N SER A 22 10.60 -8.48 8.54
CA SER A 22 11.32 -9.75 8.38
C SER A 22 10.40 -10.97 8.38
N HIS A 23 9.18 -10.85 8.91
CA HIS A 23 8.14 -11.89 8.87
C HIS A 23 7.14 -11.68 7.72
N GLY A 24 7.49 -10.85 6.73
CA GLY A 24 6.69 -10.67 5.51
C GLY A 24 5.56 -9.64 5.62
N TRP A 25 5.50 -8.86 6.70
CA TRP A 25 4.55 -7.75 6.80
C TRP A 25 5.01 -6.57 5.93
N LEU A 26 4.08 -5.96 5.20
CA LEU A 26 4.35 -4.78 4.40
C LEU A 26 4.18 -3.51 5.24
N LEU A 27 5.15 -2.60 5.18
CA LEU A 27 5.03 -1.28 5.78
C LEU A 27 4.12 -0.41 4.90
N GLY A 28 2.94 -0.09 5.39
CA GLY A 28 1.98 0.74 4.66
C GLY A 28 2.30 2.25 4.75
N GLU A 29 1.91 3.00 3.73
CA GLU A 29 2.02 4.46 3.74
C GLU A 29 0.69 5.10 4.19
N SER A 30 0.74 5.94 5.23
CA SER A 30 -0.47 6.53 5.81
C SER A 30 -1.24 7.47 4.86
N ASN A 31 -0.60 7.97 3.81
CA ASN A 31 -1.21 8.82 2.77
C ASN A 31 -2.10 8.01 1.80
N LYS A 32 -1.85 6.71 1.65
CA LYS A 32 -2.58 5.80 0.76
C LYS A 32 -3.68 5.02 1.49
N TYR A 33 -3.66 5.05 2.82
CA TYR A 33 -4.68 4.43 3.65
C TYR A 33 -5.94 5.31 3.70
N ASN A 34 -7.05 4.81 3.15
CA ASN A 34 -8.33 5.50 3.27
C ASN A 34 -8.91 5.24 4.66
N LYS A 35 -8.88 6.28 5.52
CA LYS A 35 -9.37 6.21 6.90
C LYS A 35 -10.88 6.03 7.01
N GLU A 36 -11.65 6.52 6.03
CA GLU A 36 -13.11 6.42 6.03
C GLU A 36 -13.55 4.99 5.71
N LEU A 37 -12.89 4.36 4.74
CA LEU A 37 -13.17 2.98 4.36
C LEU A 37 -12.38 1.95 5.16
N ALA A 38 -11.38 2.39 5.94
CA ALA A 38 -10.44 1.54 6.68
C ALA A 38 -9.68 0.52 5.80
N PHE A 39 -9.43 0.88 4.54
CA PHE A 39 -8.74 0.02 3.57
C PHE A 39 -7.78 0.82 2.70
N TYR A 40 -6.81 0.11 2.09
CA TYR A 40 -6.06 0.62 0.95
C TYR A 40 -6.91 0.42 -0.31
N PRO A 41 -7.42 1.48 -0.97
CA PRO A 41 -8.24 1.34 -2.17
C PRO A 41 -7.51 0.59 -3.29
N ASP A 42 -6.19 0.75 -3.35
CA ASP A 42 -5.32 0.05 -4.30
C ASP A 42 -5.34 -1.48 -4.13
N ASP A 43 -5.43 -1.97 -2.89
CA ASP A 43 -5.47 -3.41 -2.61
C ASP A 43 -6.82 -4.01 -3.04
N VAL A 44 -7.90 -3.25 -2.85
CA VAL A 44 -9.24 -3.65 -3.32
C VAL A 44 -9.26 -3.74 -4.84
N ILE A 45 -8.70 -2.75 -5.53
CA ILE A 45 -8.62 -2.77 -7.01
C ILE A 45 -7.74 -3.93 -7.49
N ALA A 46 -6.59 -4.16 -6.85
CA ALA A 46 -5.72 -5.28 -7.20
C ALA A 46 -6.44 -6.64 -7.01
N PHE A 47 -7.18 -6.80 -5.91
CA PHE A 47 -7.97 -7.99 -5.65
C PHE A 47 -9.06 -8.22 -6.71
N VAL A 48 -9.78 -7.17 -7.11
CA VAL A 48 -10.80 -7.26 -8.17
C VAL A 48 -10.16 -7.65 -9.51
N ASN A 49 -9.01 -7.07 -9.86
CA ASN A 49 -8.28 -7.42 -11.08
C ASN A 49 -7.85 -8.89 -11.11
N VAL A 50 -7.33 -9.41 -9.99
CA VAL A 50 -6.87 -10.81 -9.91
C VAL A 50 -8.04 -11.79 -9.89
N SER A 51 -9.12 -11.46 -9.18
CA SER A 51 -10.26 -12.37 -9.04
C SER A 51 -11.21 -12.37 -10.25
N GLN A 52 -11.35 -11.24 -10.96
CA GLN A 52 -12.38 -11.03 -11.98
C GLN A 52 -11.88 -10.14 -13.15
N PRO A 53 -10.90 -10.63 -13.94
CA PRO A 53 -10.29 -9.84 -15.01
C PRO A 53 -11.25 -9.51 -16.15
N GLU A 54 -12.15 -10.41 -16.55
CA GLU A 54 -13.11 -10.17 -17.64
C GLU A 54 -14.15 -9.09 -17.31
N GLN A 55 -14.61 -9.08 -16.06
CA GLN A 55 -15.55 -8.08 -15.54
C GLN A 55 -14.87 -6.72 -15.43
N TRP A 56 -13.59 -6.70 -15.05
CA TRP A 56 -12.80 -5.48 -15.01
C TRP A 56 -12.61 -4.89 -16.40
N GLU A 57 -12.34 -5.70 -17.42
CA GLU A 57 -12.19 -5.25 -18.80
C GLU A 57 -13.48 -4.62 -19.34
N LYS A 58 -14.64 -5.23 -19.07
CA LYS A 58 -15.95 -4.67 -19.41
C LYS A 58 -16.20 -3.33 -18.70
N LEU A 59 -15.87 -3.25 -17.42
CA LEU A 59 -15.99 -2.02 -16.63
C LEU A 59 -15.10 -0.91 -17.21
N ALA A 60 -13.86 -1.23 -17.56
CA ALA A 60 -12.91 -0.29 -18.14
C ALA A 60 -13.39 0.24 -19.51
N GLN A 61 -14.04 -0.59 -20.33
CA GLN A 61 -14.64 -0.16 -21.59
C GLN A 61 -15.80 0.83 -21.40
N HIS A 62 -16.64 0.63 -20.38
CA HIS A 62 -17.78 1.51 -20.11
C HIS A 62 -17.41 2.78 -19.32
N PHE A 63 -16.36 2.72 -18.50
CA PHE A 63 -15.93 3.81 -17.63
C PHE A 63 -14.42 4.08 -17.78
N PRO A 64 -13.99 4.76 -18.87
CA PRO A 64 -12.58 5.01 -19.15
C PRO A 64 -11.87 5.90 -18.11
N ALA A 65 -12.62 6.71 -17.36
CA ALA A 65 -12.07 7.53 -16.26
C ALA A 65 -11.56 6.67 -15.09
N THR A 66 -12.18 5.52 -14.84
CA THR A 66 -11.80 4.58 -13.77
C THR A 66 -10.49 3.88 -14.10
N ALA A 67 -10.24 3.59 -15.39
CA ALA A 67 -9.00 2.99 -15.86
C ALA A 67 -7.80 3.97 -15.78
N GLN A 68 -8.02 5.27 -16.05
CA GLN A 68 -6.95 6.28 -15.98
C GLN A 68 -6.48 6.57 -14.54
N GLN A 69 -7.35 6.44 -13.55
CA GLN A 69 -6.93 6.59 -12.14
C GLN A 69 -6.01 5.44 -11.70
N HIS A 70 -6.22 4.23 -12.21
CA HIS A 70 -5.35 3.09 -11.92
C HIS A 70 -3.95 3.24 -12.53
N GLN A 71 -3.84 3.72 -13.78
CA GLN A 71 -2.54 3.91 -14.45
C GLN A 71 -1.65 4.92 -13.72
N ARG A 72 -2.24 5.97 -13.13
CA ARG A 72 -1.48 6.95 -12.34
C ARG A 72 -0.94 6.40 -11.03
N THR A 73 -1.56 5.37 -10.44
CA THR A 73 -1.11 4.78 -9.16
C THR A 73 -0.27 3.52 -9.35
N SER A 74 -0.35 2.84 -10.51
CA SER A 74 0.52 1.73 -10.87
C SER A 74 1.97 2.16 -11.14
N ASP A 75 2.18 3.33 -11.75
CA ASP A 75 3.51 3.88 -12.00
C ASP A 75 4.27 4.22 -10.70
N ALA A 76 3.53 4.51 -9.62
CA ALA A 76 4.11 4.75 -8.29
C ALA A 76 4.56 3.46 -7.57
N ARG A 77 4.27 2.27 -8.12
CA ARG A 77 4.61 0.96 -7.54
C ARG A 77 5.82 0.28 -8.18
N SER A 78 6.53 0.93 -9.11
CA SER A 78 7.82 0.41 -9.63
C SER A 78 8.95 0.62 -8.61
N ILE A 79 8.84 -0.06 -7.46
CA ILE A 79 9.94 -0.19 -6.50
C ILE A 79 10.73 -1.42 -6.93
N PRO A 80 12.05 -1.30 -7.23
CA PRO A 80 12.85 -2.43 -7.64
C PRO A 80 12.84 -3.45 -6.50
N ARG A 81 12.40 -4.67 -6.81
CA ARG A 81 12.46 -5.81 -5.90
C ARG A 81 13.93 -6.07 -5.57
N VAL A 82 14.37 -5.57 -4.41
CA VAL A 82 15.72 -5.83 -3.91
C VAL A 82 15.75 -7.29 -3.47
N ASN A 83 16.68 -8.04 -4.07
CA ASN A 83 16.91 -9.46 -3.87
C ASN A 83 17.50 -9.77 -2.49
#